data_AF-A0A7J7NCG8-F1
#
_entry.id   AF-A0A7J7NCG8-F1
#
_cell.length_a   1.000
_cell.length_b   1.000
_cell.length_c   1.000
_cell.angle_alpha   90.00
_cell.angle_beta   90.00
_cell.angle_gamma   90.00
#
_symmetry.space_group_name_H-M   'P 1'
#
loop_
_entity.id
_entity.type
_entity.pdbx_description
1 polymer ?
#
loop_
_entity_poly.entity_id
_entity_poly.type
_entity_poly.pdbx_seq_one_letter_code
_entity_poly.pdbx_strand_id
1 'polypeptide(L)'
;MEGAAIAVTSTKELTRCAANSIVRHISYLFCCKRNVKDLQKKVQTDLLKFEEDVKRKVNFSRDNGDVIHKVVDRWIEKVKKVQGKVVELQRQAGEIKSCCKGWCFAHYRLGKESKKKIVIVDELLIEGRHFDSVATRAPVPP
;
A
#
# COMPACT_ATOMS: atom_id res chain seq x y z
N MET A 1 -54.60 -22.69 11.29
CA MET A 1 -53.16 -22.91 11.58
C MET A 1 -52.22 -22.25 10.56
N GLU A 2 -52.68 -21.38 9.65
CA GLU A 2 -51.83 -20.79 8.60
C GLU A 2 -51.04 -19.53 9.00
N GLY A 3 -51.39 -18.87 10.11
CA GLY A 3 -50.71 -17.63 10.55
C GLY A 3 -49.28 -17.82 11.08
N ALA A 4 -48.92 -19.03 11.53
CA ALA A 4 -47.61 -19.30 12.12
C ALA A 4 -46.49 -19.50 11.07
N ALA A 5 -46.82 -20.06 9.90
CA ALA A 5 -45.83 -20.34 8.86
C ALA A 5 -45.31 -19.07 8.16
N ILE A 6 -46.15 -18.03 8.04
CA ILE A 6 -45.81 -16.76 7.39
C ILE A 6 -44.94 -15.87 8.31
N ALA A 7 -45.16 -15.92 9.63
CA ALA A 7 -44.36 -15.20 10.61
C ALA A 7 -42.92 -15.78 10.77
N VAL A 8 -42.78 -17.11 10.66
CA VAL A 8 -41.49 -17.81 10.79
C VAL A 8 -40.61 -17.65 9.54
N THR A 9 -41.20 -17.52 8.35
CA THR A 9 -40.44 -17.31 7.09
C THR A 9 -39.91 -15.88 6.99
N SER A 10 -40.72 -14.88 7.37
CA SER A 10 -40.29 -13.47 7.39
C SER A 10 -39.14 -13.22 8.38
N THR A 11 -39.15 -13.88 9.54
CA THR A 11 -38.08 -13.74 10.55
C THR A 11 -36.77 -14.42 10.13
N LYS A 12 -36.82 -15.61 9.50
CA LYS A 12 -35.61 -16.29 8.98
C LYS A 12 -34.92 -15.49 7.87
N GLU A 13 -35.68 -14.91 6.95
CA GLU A 13 -35.12 -14.08 5.87
C GLU A 13 -34.55 -12.75 6.39
N LEU A 14 -35.20 -12.10 7.35
CA LEU A 14 -34.67 -10.91 8.03
C LEU A 14 -33.36 -11.21 8.78
N THR A 15 -33.29 -12.35 9.47
CA THR A 15 -32.08 -12.79 10.18
C THR A 15 -30.93 -13.08 9.21
N ARG A 16 -31.22 -13.70 8.05
CA ARG A 16 -30.25 -13.96 6.98
C ARG A 16 -29.73 -12.68 6.34
N CYS A 17 -30.61 -11.72 6.05
CA CYS A 17 -30.23 -10.41 5.49
C CYS A 17 -29.35 -9.60 6.46
N ALA A 18 -29.70 -9.57 7.75
CA ALA A 18 -28.91 -8.89 8.78
C ALA A 18 -27.54 -9.57 8.99
N ALA A 19 -27.50 -10.90 9.07
CA ALA A 19 -26.25 -11.67 9.18
C ALA A 19 -25.33 -11.46 7.97
N ASN A 20 -25.89 -11.47 6.75
CA ASN A 20 -25.12 -11.23 5.52
C ASN A 20 -24.51 -9.83 5.47
N SER A 21 -25.23 -8.81 5.97
CA SER A 21 -24.70 -7.45 6.05
C SER A 21 -23.54 -7.36 7.04
N ILE A 22 -23.66 -7.96 8.23
CA ILE A 22 -22.61 -7.96 9.26
C ILE A 22 -21.37 -8.73 8.78
N VAL A 23 -21.55 -9.92 8.21
CA VAL A 23 -20.45 -10.73 7.65
C VAL A 23 -19.71 -9.94 6.57
N ARG A 24 -20.44 -9.31 5.63
CA ARG A 24 -19.82 -8.45 4.60
C ARG A 24 -19.00 -7.32 5.22
N HIS A 25 -19.53 -6.62 6.21
CA HIS A 25 -18.80 -5.53 6.89
C HIS A 25 -17.53 -6.05 7.56
N ILE A 26 -17.59 -7.16 8.29
CA ILE A 26 -16.42 -7.80 8.92
C ILE A 26 -15.39 -8.25 7.88
N SER A 27 -15.84 -8.85 6.77
CA SER A 27 -14.96 -9.24 5.66
C SER A 27 -14.26 -8.02 5.05
N TYR A 28 -14.95 -6.90 4.85
CA TYR A 28 -14.33 -5.67 4.37
C TYR A 28 -13.28 -5.13 5.33
N LEU A 29 -13.54 -5.15 6.64
CA LEU A 29 -12.56 -4.74 7.66
C LEU A 29 -11.31 -5.62 7.63
N PHE A 30 -11.50 -6.94 7.51
CA PHE A 30 -10.41 -7.89 7.41
C PHE A 30 -9.57 -7.70 6.14
N CYS A 31 -10.23 -7.50 5.00
CA CYS A 31 -9.56 -7.15 3.74
C CYS A 31 -8.77 -5.85 3.85
N CYS A 32 -9.30 -4.82 4.52
CA CYS A 32 -8.59 -3.56 4.72
C CYS A 32 -7.32 -3.75 5.56
N LYS A 33 -7.41 -4.48 6.68
CA LYS A 33 -6.24 -4.81 7.52
C LYS A 33 -5.19 -5.60 6.73
N ARG A 34 -5.61 -6.55 5.90
CA ARG A 34 -4.72 -7.32 5.02
C ARG A 34 -4.00 -6.41 4.02
N ASN A 35 -4.71 -5.53 3.33
CA ASN A 35 -4.10 -4.60 2.36
C ASN A 35 -3.02 -3.70 2.99
N VAL A 36 -3.24 -3.21 4.22
CA VAL A 36 -2.24 -2.39 4.93
C VAL A 36 -0.98 -3.22 5.22
N LYS A 37 -1.15 -4.46 5.69
CA LYS A 37 -0.03 -5.38 5.95
C LYS A 37 0.73 -5.76 4.66
N ASP A 38 0.00 -6.04 3.59
CA ASP A 38 0.60 -6.41 2.30
C ASP A 38 1.41 -5.24 1.73
N LEU A 39 0.87 -4.02 1.82
CA LEU A 39 1.60 -2.80 1.46
C LEU A 39 2.88 -2.64 2.28
N GLN A 40 2.79 -2.81 3.60
CA GLN A 40 3.96 -2.70 4.49
C GLN A 40 5.03 -3.72 4.10
N LYS A 41 4.65 -4.99 3.93
CA LYS A 41 5.58 -6.06 3.57
C LYS A 41 6.28 -5.71 2.26
N LYS A 42 5.54 -5.35 1.23
CA LYS A 42 6.08 -5.04 -0.11
C LYS A 42 7.06 -3.86 -0.09
N VAL A 43 6.76 -2.83 0.71
CA VAL A 43 7.66 -1.68 0.88
C VAL A 43 8.92 -2.09 1.64
N GLN A 44 8.78 -2.89 2.71
CA GLN A 44 9.91 -3.28 3.55
C GLN A 44 10.83 -4.33 2.91
N THR A 45 10.28 -5.28 2.15
CA THR A 45 11.08 -6.37 1.57
C THR A 45 11.60 -6.01 0.19
N ASP A 46 10.73 -5.47 -0.67
CA ASP A 46 11.03 -5.38 -2.10
C ASP A 46 11.53 -3.98 -2.44
N LEU A 47 10.80 -2.94 -2.01
CA LEU A 47 11.16 -1.56 -2.38
C LEU A 47 12.43 -1.08 -1.67
N LEU A 48 12.61 -1.40 -0.38
CA LEU A 48 13.84 -1.06 0.35
C LEU A 48 15.08 -1.68 -0.28
N LYS A 49 15.03 -2.98 -0.62
CA LYS A 49 16.15 -3.67 -1.25
C LYS A 49 16.54 -3.02 -2.58
N PHE A 50 15.56 -2.71 -3.42
CA PHE A 50 15.81 -2.02 -4.69
C PHE A 50 16.33 -0.60 -4.48
N GLU A 51 15.82 0.14 -3.49
CA GLU A 51 16.30 1.47 -3.17
C GLU A 51 17.77 1.44 -2.72
N GLU A 52 18.15 0.49 -1.88
CA GLU A 52 19.53 0.31 -1.43
C GLU A 52 20.48 -0.01 -2.59
N ASP A 53 20.08 -0.92 -3.49
CA ASP A 53 20.89 -1.27 -4.65
C ASP A 53 21.06 -0.07 -5.61
N VAL A 54 19.99 0.69 -5.87
CA VAL A 54 20.06 1.92 -6.69
C VAL A 54 20.93 2.98 -6.03
N LYS A 55 20.79 3.20 -4.71
CA LYS A 55 21.65 4.15 -3.97
C LYS A 55 23.12 3.74 -4.00
N ARG A 56 23.43 2.44 -3.90
CA ARG A 56 24.80 1.94 -4.01
C ARG A 56 25.39 2.28 -5.38
N LYS A 57 24.65 2.03 -6.46
CA LYS A 57 25.07 2.39 -7.83
C LYS A 57 25.26 3.91 -7.97
N VAL A 58 24.33 4.71 -7.45
CA VAL A 58 24.42 6.18 -7.49
C VAL A 58 25.65 6.69 -6.74
N ASN A 59 25.94 6.16 -5.55
CA ASN A 59 27.12 6.55 -4.78
C ASN A 59 28.41 6.20 -5.53
N PHE A 60 28.50 4.98 -6.07
CA PHE A 60 29.65 4.56 -6.88
C PHE A 60 29.88 5.48 -8.09
N SER A 61 28.80 5.83 -8.81
CA SER A 61 28.89 6.77 -9.92
C SER A 61 29.31 8.18 -9.47
N ARG A 62 28.79 8.68 -8.33
CA ARG A 62 29.22 9.97 -7.77
C ARG A 62 30.69 9.98 -7.40
N ASP A 63 31.18 8.90 -6.79
CA ASP A 63 32.59 8.75 -6.42
C ASP A 63 33.51 8.74 -7.65
N ASN A 64 33.03 8.22 -8.78
CA ASN A 64 33.71 8.26 -10.07
C ASN A 64 33.56 9.60 -10.81
N GLY A 65 32.82 10.56 -10.24
CA GLY A 65 32.54 11.86 -10.85
C GLY A 65 31.49 11.81 -11.96
N ASP A 66 30.79 10.69 -12.15
CA ASP A 66 29.78 10.51 -13.19
C ASP A 66 28.52 11.35 -12.92
N VAL A 67 27.84 11.71 -14.01
CA VAL A 67 26.61 12.49 -13.94
C VAL A 67 25.42 11.55 -13.76
N ILE A 68 24.81 11.58 -12.57
CA ILE A 68 23.62 10.79 -12.25
C ILE A 68 22.43 11.22 -13.10
N HIS A 69 21.66 10.26 -13.59
CA HIS A 69 20.47 10.57 -14.37
C HIS A 69 19.38 11.16 -13.47
N LYS A 70 18.80 12.30 -13.90
CA LYS A 70 17.70 12.97 -13.17
C LYS A 70 16.49 12.07 -12.93
N VAL A 71 16.27 11.06 -13.78
CA VAL A 71 15.18 10.09 -13.59
C VAL A 71 15.40 9.22 -12.35
N VAL A 72 16.65 8.88 -12.04
CA VAL A 72 17.03 8.07 -10.87
C VAL A 72 16.83 8.89 -9.59
N ASP A 73 17.27 10.15 -9.57
CA ASP A 73 17.06 11.03 -8.41
C ASP A 73 15.55 11.21 -8.12
N ARG A 74 14.75 11.49 -9.16
CA ARG A 74 13.28 11.59 -9.03
C ARG A 74 12.66 10.29 -8.53
N TRP A 75 13.16 9.15 -8.98
CA TRP A 75 12.68 7.85 -8.51
C TRP A 75 12.98 7.66 -7.01
N ILE A 76 14.20 7.97 -6.55
CA ILE A 76 14.56 7.90 -5.12
C ILE A 76 13.66 8.82 -4.28
N GLU A 77 13.37 10.04 -4.75
CA GLU A 77 12.45 10.95 -4.06
C GLU A 77 11.03 10.39 -3.95
N LYS A 78 10.50 9.81 -5.03
CA LYS A 78 9.18 9.14 -5.03
C LYS A 78 9.16 7.98 -4.03
N VAL A 79 10.21 7.16 -3.98
CA VAL A 79 10.34 6.04 -3.03
C VAL A 79 10.27 6.55 -1.58
N LYS A 80 11.08 7.55 -1.22
CA LYS A 80 11.05 8.18 0.12
C LYS A 80 9.66 8.70 0.48
N LYS A 81 8.99 9.35 -0.47
CA LYS A 81 7.63 9.88 -0.27
C LYS A 81 6.61 8.75 -0.03
N VAL A 82 6.74 7.63 -0.73
CA VAL A 82 5.87 6.45 -0.52
C VAL A 82 6.14 5.82 0.83
N GLN A 83 7.40 5.64 1.22
CA GLN A 83 7.77 5.11 2.54
C GLN A 83 7.19 5.96 3.67
N GLY A 84 7.35 7.29 3.62
CA GLY A 84 6.76 8.18 4.64
C GLY A 84 5.24 8.07 4.73
N LYS A 85 4.55 7.93 3.58
CA LYS A 85 3.10 7.71 3.57
C LYS A 85 2.69 6.34 4.12
N VAL A 86 3.51 5.30 3.91
CA VAL A 86 3.24 3.95 4.43
C VAL A 86 3.38 3.93 5.95
N VAL A 87 4.40 4.60 6.49
CA VAL A 87 4.57 4.79 7.94
C VAL A 87 3.36 5.50 8.54
N GLU A 88 2.89 6.58 7.91
CA GLU A 88 1.71 7.30 8.38
C GLU A 88 0.43 6.45 8.31
N LEU A 89 0.23 5.69 7.22
CA LEU A 89 -0.90 4.75 7.11
C LEU A 89 -0.85 3.66 8.18
N GLN A 90 0.34 3.17 8.53
CA GLN A 90 0.53 2.19 9.59
C GLN A 90 0.19 2.78 10.96
N ARG A 91 0.64 4.00 11.24
CA ARG A 91 0.31 4.75 12.46
C ARG A 91 -1.21 4.91 12.60
N GLN A 92 -1.86 5.41 11.55
CA GLN A 92 -3.32 5.56 11.51
C GLN A 92 -4.05 4.23 11.69
N ALA A 93 -3.56 3.15 11.08
CA ALA A 93 -4.15 1.82 11.24
C ALA A 93 -4.04 1.27 12.67
N GLY A 94 -2.93 1.56 13.37
CA GLY A 94 -2.72 1.18 14.77
C GLY A 94 -3.56 1.99 15.76
N GLU A 95 -3.89 3.24 15.41
CA GLU A 95 -4.81 4.07 16.20
C GLU A 95 -6.25 3.54 16.12
N ILE A 96 -6.59 2.75 15.09
CA ILE A 96 -7.92 2.19 14.95
C ILE A 96 -8.20 1.05 15.93
N LYS A 97 -8.89 1.37 17.04
CA LYS A 97 -9.18 0.42 18.13
C LYS A 97 -10.49 -0.36 17.97
N SER A 98 -11.54 0.17 17.34
CA SER A 98 -12.81 -0.56 17.13
C SER A 98 -13.69 0.03 16.02
N CYS A 99 -14.71 -0.71 15.55
CA CYS A 99 -15.66 -0.29 14.52
C CYS A 99 -17.00 0.17 15.15
N CYS A 100 -16.95 1.23 15.96
CA CYS A 100 -18.16 1.90 16.49
C CYS A 100 -18.09 3.42 16.22
N LYS A 101 -19.21 4.05 15.86
CA LYS A 101 -19.38 5.49 15.54
C LYS A 101 -18.34 6.05 14.56
N GLY A 102 -18.56 5.88 13.25
CA GLY A 102 -17.78 6.54 12.18
C GLY A 102 -16.41 5.91 11.86
N TRP A 103 -15.90 5.04 12.74
CA TRP A 103 -14.59 4.42 12.59
C TRP A 103 -14.49 3.41 11.42
N CYS A 104 -15.60 2.77 11.05
CA CYS A 104 -15.59 1.80 9.94
C CYS A 104 -15.30 2.50 8.58
N PHE A 105 -15.64 3.78 8.44
CA PHE A 105 -15.23 4.60 7.29
C PHE A 105 -13.72 4.88 7.27
N ALA A 106 -13.09 5.07 8.44
CA ALA A 106 -11.65 5.23 8.52
C ALA A 106 -10.93 3.96 8.08
N HIS A 107 -11.40 2.78 8.49
CA HIS A 107 -10.88 1.49 7.99
C HIS A 107 -11.01 1.36 6.47
N TYR A 108 -12.19 1.70 5.92
CA TYR A 108 -12.43 1.66 4.49
C TYR A 108 -11.49 2.60 3.72
N ARG A 109 -11.35 3.85 4.21
CA ARG A 109 -10.46 4.86 3.62
C ARG A 109 -9.01 4.39 3.64
N LEU A 110 -8.54 3.83 4.77
CA LEU A 110 -7.20 3.26 4.90
C LEU A 110 -6.99 2.12 3.90
N GLY A 111 -7.92 1.16 3.84
CA GLY A 111 -7.80 0.04 2.90
C GLY A 111 -7.76 0.49 1.44
N LYS A 112 -8.54 1.51 1.06
CA LYS A 112 -8.52 2.09 -0.29
C LYS A 112 -7.21 2.82 -0.58
N GLU A 113 -6.70 3.61 0.37
CA GLU A 113 -5.43 4.31 0.22
C GLU A 113 -4.26 3.32 0.12
N SER A 114 -4.28 2.25 0.92
CA SER A 114 -3.27 1.19 0.83
C SER A 114 -3.26 0.51 -0.52
N LYS A 115 -4.42 0.16 -1.09
CA LYS A 115 -4.50 -0.41 -2.44
C LYS A 115 -3.90 0.51 -3.50
N LYS A 116 -4.22 1.81 -3.46
CA LYS A 116 -3.62 2.78 -4.38
C LYS A 116 -2.09 2.85 -4.25
N LYS A 117 -1.59 2.76 -3.01
CA LYS A 117 -0.14 2.76 -2.75
C LYS A 117 0.53 1.48 -3.22
N ILE A 118 -0.13 0.32 -3.14
CA ILE A 118 0.41 -0.94 -3.68
C ILE A 118 0.68 -0.79 -5.18
N VAL A 119 -0.27 -0.20 -5.93
CA VAL A 119 -0.08 0.06 -7.37
C VAL A 119 1.11 0.97 -7.63
N ILE A 120 1.24 2.07 -6.87
CA ILE A 120 2.37 2.99 -7.00
C ILE A 120 3.71 2.28 -6.66
N VAL A 121 3.72 1.41 -5.64
CA VAL A 121 4.92 0.62 -5.29
C VAL A 121 5.26 -0.35 -6.42
N ASP A 122 4.27 -0.97 -7.04
CA ASP A 122 4.48 -1.84 -8.21
C ASP A 122 5.08 -1.08 -9.40
N GLU A 123 4.55 0.10 -9.71
CA GLU A 123 5.10 0.99 -10.73
C GLU A 123 6.55 1.36 -10.42
N LEU A 124 6.85 1.73 -9.17
CA LEU A 124 8.22 2.07 -8.75
C LEU A 124 9.16 0.85 -8.82
N LEU A 125 8.68 -0.35 -8.49
CA LEU A 125 9.48 -1.58 -8.63
C LEU A 125 9.76 -1.90 -10.09
N ILE A 126 8.81 -1.64 -10.99
CA ILE A 126 9.02 -1.78 -12.44
C ILE A 126 10.03 -0.73 -12.91
N GLU A 127 9.81 0.55 -12.62
CA GLU A 127 10.73 1.65 -12.97
C GLU A 127 12.16 1.35 -12.47
N GLY A 128 12.31 0.92 -11.21
CA GLY A 128 13.59 0.61 -10.59
C GLY A 128 14.32 -0.58 -11.24
N ARG A 129 13.58 -1.57 -11.74
CA ARG A 129 14.14 -2.71 -12.48
C ARG A 129 14.69 -2.34 -13.86
N HIS A 130 14.22 -1.25 -14.45
CA HIS A 130 14.66 -0.78 -15.77
C HIS A 130 15.91 0.12 -15.72
N PHE A 131 16.48 0.38 -14.55
CA PHE A 131 17.74 1.11 -14.44
C PHE A 131 18.95 0.18 -14.68
N ASP A 132 19.21 -0.10 -15.96
CA ASP A 132 20.42 -0.81 -16.42
C ASP A 132 21.68 0.04 -16.17
N SER A 133 21.57 1.36 -16.35
CA SER A 133 22.57 2.34 -15.93
C SER A 133 21.90 3.47 -15.11
N VAL A 134 22.62 3.97 -14.09
CA VAL A 134 22.14 5.06 -13.22
C VAL A 134 22.81 6.41 -13.51
N ALA A 135 23.86 6.40 -14.34
CA ALA A 135 24.69 7.56 -14.59
C ALA A 135 25.33 7.49 -15.98
N THR A 136 25.78 8.63 -16.47
CA THR A 136 26.62 8.73 -17.66
C THR A 136 28.01 9.18 -17.24
N ARG A 137 29.04 8.56 -17.83
CA ARG A 137 30.43 8.93 -17.58
C ARG A 137 30.63 10.42 -17.80
N ALA A 138 31.21 11.11 -16.82
CA ALA A 138 31.49 12.52 -16.98
C ALA A 138 32.52 12.75 -18.12
N PRO A 139 32.38 13.84 -18.89
CA PRO A 139 33.40 14.20 -19.88
C PRO A 139 34.75 14.35 -19.18
N VAL A 140 35.78 13.69 -19.71
CA VAL A 140 37.15 13.88 -19.22
C VAL A 140 37.56 15.32 -19.56
N PRO A 141 37.98 16.14 -18.59
CA PRO A 141 38.46 17.49 -18.88
C PRO A 141 39.69 17.42 -19.81
N PRO A 142 39.82 18.35 -20.78
CA PRO A 142 40.93 18.38 -21.75
C PRO A 142 42.29 18.66 -21.11
#